data_AF-A0A383DZL3-F1
#
_entry.id   AF-A0A383DZL3-F1
#
_cell.length_a   1.000
_cell.length_b   1.000
_cell.length_c   1.000
_cell.angle_alpha   90.00
_cell.angle_beta   90.00
_cell.angle_gamma   90.00
#
_symmetry.space_group_name_H-M   'P 1'
#
loop_
_entity.id
_entity.type
_entity.pdbx_description
1 polymer ?
#
loop_
_entity_poly.entity_id
_entity_poly.type
_entity_poly.pdbx_seq_one_letter_code
_entity_poly.pdbx_strand_id
1 'polypeptide(L)'
;MIGLEVEEVIDRSEHLGPFIVGHVIDVGPHPNADRLKLCVVDTGSERFEVVCGAPNARAGIKGVFAPIGTYMPGAGFTLEKRAIRGVTGYGMLCSERELGLSENHDEIIELGATAQAGDSLVQ
;
A
#
# COMPACT_ATOMS: atom_id res chain seq x y z
N MET A 1 32.35 29.17 -4.66
CA MET A 1 30.90 28.90 -4.52
C MET A 1 30.71 27.43 -4.79
N ILE A 2 30.16 26.69 -3.82
CA ILE A 2 30.00 25.24 -3.91
C ILE A 2 28.84 24.99 -4.88
N GLY A 3 29.17 24.44 -6.05
CA GLY A 3 28.20 23.98 -7.04
C GLY A 3 27.50 22.75 -6.49
N LEU A 4 26.26 22.93 -6.08
CA LEU A 4 25.33 21.83 -5.88
C LEU A 4 24.56 21.73 -7.19
N GLU A 5 25.06 20.92 -8.12
CA GLU A 5 24.28 20.49 -9.28
C GLU A 5 23.11 19.67 -8.72
N VAL A 6 21.92 20.26 -8.72
CA VAL A 6 20.69 19.56 -8.40
C VAL A 6 20.42 18.64 -9.58
N GLU A 7 20.94 17.41 -9.51
CA GLU A 7 20.50 16.31 -10.37
C GLU A 7 19.05 15.99 -9.99
N GLU A 8 18.14 16.55 -10.79
CA GLU A 8 16.74 16.15 -10.96
C GLU A 8 15.85 16.16 -9.69
N VAL A 9 14.96 17.16 -9.60
CA VAL A 9 13.81 17.08 -8.70
C VAL A 9 12.80 16.14 -9.35
N ILE A 10 12.90 14.84 -9.04
CA ILE A 10 11.86 13.88 -9.37
C ILE A 10 10.65 14.22 -8.50
N ASP A 11 9.60 14.78 -9.11
CA ASP A 11 8.33 15.03 -8.42
C ASP A 11 7.64 13.69 -8.15
N ARG A 12 8.04 13.05 -7.05
CA ARG A 12 7.49 11.76 -6.62
C ARG A 12 5.99 11.85 -6.31
N SER A 13 5.43 13.06 -6.18
CA SER A 13 4.01 13.25 -5.92
C SER A 13 3.15 12.92 -7.15
N GLU A 14 3.61 13.17 -8.39
CA GLU A 14 2.80 12.91 -9.59
C GLU A 14 2.39 11.44 -9.73
N HIS A 15 3.21 10.52 -9.23
CA HIS A 15 2.95 9.08 -9.29
C HIS A 15 2.20 8.53 -8.07
N LEU A 16 2.02 9.33 -7.01
CA LEU A 16 1.36 8.91 -5.77
C LEU A 16 -0.13 9.29 -5.71
N GLY A 17 -0.63 10.07 -6.66
CA GLY A 17 -2.04 10.46 -6.75
C GLY A 17 -3.10 9.36 -6.60
N PRO A 18 -2.90 8.13 -7.14
CA PRO A 18 -3.90 7.06 -6.98
C PRO A 18 -3.84 6.33 -5.62
N PHE A 19 -2.81 6.57 -4.81
CA PHE A 19 -2.65 5.91 -3.51
C PHE A 19 -3.38 6.70 -2.43
N ILE A 20 -4.09 5.98 -1.58
CA ILE A 20 -4.89 6.57 -0.50
C ILE A 20 -4.57 5.93 0.84
N VAL A 21 -4.97 6.58 1.92
CA VAL A 21 -4.89 6.01 3.27
C VAL A 21 -5.96 4.94 3.45
N GLY A 22 -5.55 3.72 3.76
CA GLY A 22 -6.44 2.62 4.15
C GLY A 22 -6.32 2.28 5.63
N HIS A 23 -7.45 2.06 6.30
CA HIS A 23 -7.49 1.61 7.68
C HIS A 23 -7.79 0.11 7.74
N VAL A 24 -6.88 -0.68 8.30
CA VAL A 24 -7.08 -2.13 8.45
C VAL A 24 -8.04 -2.36 9.62
N ILE A 25 -9.27 -2.77 9.33
CA ILE A 25 -10.31 -2.97 10.36
C ILE A 25 -10.40 -4.41 10.84
N ASP A 26 -9.95 -5.37 10.05
CA ASP A 26 -9.94 -6.79 10.41
C ASP A 26 -8.77 -7.53 9.73
N VAL A 27 -8.27 -8.58 10.38
CA VAL A 27 -7.18 -9.43 9.87
C VAL A 27 -7.43 -10.88 10.25
N GLY A 28 -7.66 -11.72 9.25
CA GLY A 28 -7.81 -13.16 9.40
C GLY A 28 -6.67 -13.96 8.74
N PRO A 29 -6.51 -15.25 9.09
CA PRO A 29 -5.58 -16.13 8.40
C PRO A 29 -6.05 -16.40 6.96
N HIS A 30 -5.11 -16.52 6.03
CA HIS A 30 -5.43 -16.94 4.68
C HIS A 30 -5.75 -18.45 4.63
N PRO A 31 -6.87 -18.89 4.02
CA PRO A 31 -7.34 -20.27 4.09
C PRO A 31 -6.39 -21.30 3.46
N ASN A 32 -5.61 -20.86 2.47
CA ASN A 32 -4.71 -21.73 1.69
C ASN A 32 -3.21 -21.39 1.84
N ALA A 33 -2.82 -20.57 2.84
CA ALA A 33 -1.41 -20.19 3.03
C ALA A 33 -1.11 -19.69 4.45
N ASP A 34 -0.15 -20.32 5.14
CA ASP A 34 0.17 -20.01 6.55
C ASP A 34 0.85 -18.65 6.75
N ARG A 35 1.56 -18.16 5.73
CA ARG A 35 2.33 -16.89 5.77
C ARG A 35 1.55 -15.69 5.24
N LEU A 36 0.33 -15.90 4.75
CA LEU A 36 -0.52 -14.84 4.21
C LEU A 36 -1.68 -14.58 5.15
N LYS A 37 -2.16 -13.34 5.12
CA LYS A 37 -3.31 -12.86 5.87
C LYS A 37 -4.33 -12.32 4.89
N LEU A 38 -5.60 -12.40 5.27
CA LEU A 38 -6.69 -11.69 4.60
C LEU A 38 -7.05 -10.49 5.47
N CYS A 39 -6.80 -9.29 4.96
CA CYS A 39 -7.07 -8.04 5.67
C CYS A 39 -8.32 -7.38 5.06
N VAL A 40 -9.17 -6.82 5.90
CA VAL A 40 -10.25 -5.93 5.47
C VAL A 40 -9.78 -4.50 5.68
N VAL A 41 -9.71 -3.74 4.58
CA VAL A 41 -9.24 -2.36 4.56
C VAL A 41 -10.41 -1.44 4.27
N ASP A 42 -10.64 -0.48 5.16
CA ASP A 42 -11.64 0.58 5.03
C ASP A 42 -10.97 1.84 4.46
N THR A 43 -11.47 2.35 3.34
CA THR A 43 -10.99 3.57 2.67
C THR A 43 -11.87 4.79 2.99
N GLY A 44 -12.76 4.69 3.97
CA GLY A 44 -13.75 5.71 4.31
C GLY A 44 -15.00 5.68 3.41
N SER A 45 -14.84 5.33 2.13
CA SER A 45 -15.94 5.15 1.18
C SER A 45 -16.40 3.69 1.05
N GLU A 46 -15.44 2.77 0.96
CA GLU A 46 -15.65 1.36 0.67
C GLU A 46 -14.72 0.49 1.50
N ARG A 47 -14.99 -0.81 1.49
CA ARG A 47 -14.17 -1.82 2.17
C ARG A 47 -13.68 -2.84 1.17
N PHE A 48 -12.39 -3.15 1.26
CA PHE A 48 -11.72 -4.06 0.35
C PHE A 48 -11.08 -5.21 1.12
N GLU A 49 -11.26 -6.42 0.61
CA GLU A 49 -10.49 -7.56 1.06
C GLU A 49 -9.16 -7.58 0.30
N VAL A 50 -8.06 -7.60 1.02
CA VAL A 50 -6.70 -7.65 0.45
C VAL A 50 -5.92 -8.79 1.06
N VAL A 51 -5.13 -9.46 0.23
CA VAL A 51 -4.19 -10.48 0.71
C VAL A 51 -2.89 -9.78 1.05
N CYS A 52 -2.45 -9.88 2.30
CA CYS A 52 -1.23 -9.24 2.78
C CYS A 52 -0.27 -10.28 3.38
N GLY A 53 1.00 -10.21 3.01
CA GLY A 53 2.06 -11.07 3.56
C GLY A 53 2.89 -10.42 4.66
N ALA A 54 2.71 -9.12 4.92
CA ALA A 54 3.57 -8.38 5.81
C ALA A 54 3.35 -8.79 7.29
N PRO A 55 4.43 -8.93 8.08
CA PRO A 55 4.35 -9.36 9.47
C PRO A 55 3.63 -8.33 10.34
N ASN A 56 3.80 -7.03 10.05
CA ASN A 56 3.21 -5.92 10.79
C ASN A 56 1.71 -5.68 10.50
N ALA A 57 1.13 -6.34 9.49
CA ALA A 57 -0.30 -6.24 9.18
C ALA A 57 -1.17 -6.80 10.34
N ARG A 58 -1.92 -5.90 10.98
CA ARG A 58 -2.81 -6.13 12.13
C ARG A 58 -3.98 -5.14 12.12
N ALA A 59 -5.10 -5.49 12.75
CA ALA A 59 -6.24 -4.58 12.86
C ALA A 59 -5.89 -3.30 13.66
N GLY A 60 -6.45 -2.17 13.26
CA GLY A 60 -6.26 -0.84 13.87
C GLY A 60 -5.14 0.00 13.26
N ILE A 61 -4.33 -0.54 12.35
CA ILE A 61 -3.28 0.25 11.68
C ILE A 61 -3.83 0.98 10.46
N LYS A 62 -3.25 2.14 10.18
CA LYS A 62 -3.47 2.86 8.93
C LYS A 62 -2.24 2.69 8.07
N GLY A 63 -2.44 2.43 6.79
CA GLY A 63 -1.35 2.24 5.85
C GLY A 63 -1.69 2.80 4.48
N VAL A 64 -0.75 2.65 3.56
CA VAL A 64 -0.94 3.03 2.17
C VAL A 64 -1.71 1.94 1.45
N PHE A 65 -2.84 2.30 0.85
CA PHE A 65 -3.67 1.42 0.05
C PHE A 65 -3.62 1.83 -1.42
N ALA A 66 -3.39 0.83 -2.27
CA ALA A 66 -3.47 0.96 -3.72
C ALA A 66 -4.70 0.21 -4.26
N PRO A 67 -5.67 0.91 -4.88
CA PRO A 67 -6.75 0.26 -5.59
C PRO A 67 -6.25 -0.45 -6.86
N ILE A 68 -7.02 -1.43 -7.35
CA ILE A 68 -6.73 -2.09 -8.63
C ILE A 68 -6.68 -1.05 -9.76
N GLY A 69 -5.71 -1.20 -10.66
CA GLY A 69 -5.42 -0.23 -11.73
C GLY A 69 -4.35 0.80 -11.36
N THR A 70 -3.90 0.82 -10.11
CA THR A 70 -2.82 1.72 -9.65
C THR A 70 -1.46 1.30 -10.21
N TYR A 71 -0.70 2.25 -10.75
CA TYR A 71 0.68 2.02 -11.18
C TYR A 71 1.63 2.01 -9.97
N MET A 72 2.47 0.97 -9.85
CA MET A 72 3.46 0.80 -8.79
C MET A 72 4.82 1.34 -9.23
N PRO A 73 5.22 2.55 -8.83
CA PRO A 73 6.43 3.20 -9.36
C PRO A 73 7.71 2.43 -9.00
N GLY A 74 7.80 1.84 -7.81
CA GLY A 74 9.00 1.11 -7.38
C GLY A 74 9.12 -0.30 -7.94
N ALA A 75 8.04 -0.83 -8.53
CA ALA A 75 8.02 -2.17 -9.13
C ALA A 75 7.81 -2.18 -10.65
N GLY A 76 7.42 -1.04 -11.24
CA GLY A 76 7.29 -0.87 -12.68
C GLY A 76 6.11 -1.63 -13.31
N PHE A 77 5.04 -1.88 -12.57
CA PHE A 77 3.85 -2.57 -13.07
C PHE A 77 2.54 -1.93 -12.58
N THR A 78 1.45 -2.15 -13.30
CA THR A 78 0.10 -1.74 -12.89
C THR A 78 -0.57 -2.86 -12.10
N LEU A 79 -1.13 -2.53 -10.93
CA LEU A 79 -1.80 -3.50 -10.07
C LEU A 79 -3.04 -4.07 -10.75
N GLU A 80 -3.03 -5.36 -11.01
CA GLU A 80 -4.15 -6.08 -11.60
C GLU A 80 -4.84 -6.97 -10.57
N LYS A 81 -6.14 -7.20 -10.77
CA LYS A 81 -6.91 -8.16 -9.98
C LYS A 81 -6.37 -9.56 -10.23
N ARG A 82 -5.84 -10.21 -9.20
CA ARG A 82 -5.34 -11.59 -9.28
C ARG A 82 -5.71 -12.41 -8.05
N ALA A 83 -5.89 -13.71 -8.25
CA ALA A 83 -6.07 -14.65 -7.16
C ALA A 83 -4.69 -15.13 -6.66
N ILE A 84 -4.47 -15.01 -5.36
CA ILE A 84 -3.30 -15.57 -4.68
C ILE A 84 -3.77 -16.81 -3.95
N ARG A 85 -3.25 -17.98 -4.33
CA ARG A 85 -3.61 -19.27 -3.69
C ARG A 85 -5.14 -19.49 -3.60
N GLY A 86 -5.88 -19.09 -4.64
CA GLY A 86 -7.33 -19.27 -4.73
C GLY A 86 -8.19 -18.18 -4.06
N VAL A 87 -7.58 -17.21 -3.38
CA VAL A 87 -8.30 -16.06 -2.80
C VAL A 87 -7.99 -14.80 -3.60
N THR A 88 -9.01 -14.04 -3.95
CA THR A 88 -8.86 -12.81 -4.73
C THR A 88 -8.74 -11.60 -3.80
N GLY A 89 -7.65 -10.83 -3.96
CA GLY A 89 -7.51 -9.52 -3.35
C GLY A 89 -8.04 -8.41 -4.27
N TYR A 90 -8.62 -7.37 -3.68
CA TYR A 90 -9.23 -6.22 -4.35
C TYR A 90 -8.43 -4.93 -4.14
N GLY A 91 -7.11 -5.07 -4.08
CA GLY A 91 -6.18 -3.98 -3.83
C GLY A 91 -4.90 -4.50 -3.19
N MET A 92 -4.05 -3.58 -2.75
CA MET A 92 -2.78 -3.90 -2.11
C MET A 92 -2.50 -2.89 -0.99
N LEU A 93 -2.02 -3.40 0.15
CA LEU A 93 -1.35 -2.57 1.16
C LEU A 93 0.13 -2.48 0.79
N CYS A 94 0.65 -1.27 0.71
CA CYS A 94 1.96 -1.03 0.12
C CYS A 94 3.07 -0.85 1.17
N SER A 95 4.25 -1.34 0.81
CA SER A 95 5.55 -1.13 1.43
C SER A 95 6.28 0.06 0.80
N GLU A 96 7.36 0.52 1.44
CA GLU A 96 8.17 1.63 0.93
C GLU A 96 8.77 1.33 -0.44
N ARG A 97 9.17 0.07 -0.70
CA ARG A 97 9.69 -0.36 -1.99
C ARG A 97 8.67 -0.25 -3.11
N GLU A 98 7.42 -0.59 -2.86
CA GLU A 98 6.38 -0.53 -3.90
C GLU A 98 6.12 0.91 -4.35
N LEU A 99 6.28 1.87 -3.44
CA LEU A 99 6.22 3.31 -3.72
C LEU A 99 7.55 3.89 -4.25
N GLY A 100 8.63 3.10 -4.32
CA GLY A 100 9.95 3.58 -4.72
C GLY A 100 10.60 4.55 -3.70
N LEU A 101 10.20 4.46 -2.44
CA LEU A 101 10.73 5.29 -1.36
C LEU A 101 12.01 4.73 -0.74
N SER A 102 12.13 3.40 -0.70
CA SER A 102 13.23 2.65 -0.07
C SER A 102 13.37 1.26 -0.71
N GLU A 103 14.37 0.48 -0.31
CA GLU A 103 14.48 -0.95 -0.69
C GLU A 103 13.70 -1.88 0.27
N ASN A 104 13.14 -1.32 1.35
CA ASN A 104 12.37 -2.07 2.34
C ASN A 104 11.05 -2.61 1.77
N HIS A 105 10.89 -3.93 1.85
CA HIS A 105 9.74 -4.67 1.34
C HIS A 105 9.24 -5.74 2.32
N ASP A 106 9.78 -5.76 3.54
CA ASP A 106 9.39 -6.73 4.56
C ASP A 106 8.05 -6.33 5.20
N GLU A 107 7.80 -5.02 5.30
CA GLU A 107 6.67 -4.45 6.03
C GLU A 107 5.84 -3.49 5.16
N ILE A 108 4.54 -3.41 5.47
CA ILE A 108 3.68 -2.35 4.90
C ILE A 108 3.94 -1.03 5.63
N ILE A 109 3.75 0.09 4.92
CA ILE A 109 3.86 1.42 5.49
C ILE A 109 2.77 1.60 6.56
N GLU A 110 3.18 1.94 7.78
CA GLU A 110 2.29 2.31 8.86
C GLU A 110 2.27 3.84 9.02
N LEU A 111 1.09 4.43 8.87
CA LEU A 111 0.87 5.86 8.96
C LEU A 111 0.49 6.26 10.39
N GLY A 112 0.84 7.50 10.75
CA GLY A 112 0.51 8.07 12.06
C GLY A 112 -1.00 8.17 12.33
N ALA A 113 -1.35 8.30 13.61
CA ALA A 113 -2.74 8.31 14.06
C ALA A 113 -3.60 9.43 13.44
N THR A 114 -2.98 10.51 12.99
CA THR A 114 -3.63 11.67 12.37
C THR A 114 -4.11 11.45 10.94
N ALA A 115 -3.60 10.43 10.24
CA ALA A 115 -4.06 10.11 8.88
C ALA A 115 -5.52 9.66 8.92
N GLN A 116 -6.36 10.08 7.97
CA GLN A 116 -7.75 9.64 7.88
C GLN A 116 -7.93 8.69 6.70
N ALA A 117 -8.77 7.66 6.87
CA ALA A 117 -9.05 6.74 5.78
C ALA A 117 -9.67 7.49 4.59
N GLY A 118 -9.15 7.24 3.39
CA GLY A 118 -9.54 7.93 2.17
C GLY A 118 -8.71 9.17 1.83
N ASP A 119 -7.83 9.63 2.73
CA ASP A 119 -6.94 10.76 2.41
C ASP A 119 -6.01 10.40 1.26
N SER A 120 -5.79 11.38 0.37
CA SER A 120 -4.75 11.32 -0.66
C SER A 120 -3.37 11.39 -0.01
N LEU A 121 -2.42 10.62 -0.53
CA LEU A 121 -1.02 10.69 -0.08
C LEU A 121 -0.22 11.83 -0.70
N VAL A 122 -0.78 12.48 -1.72
CA VAL A 122 -0.26 13.72 -2.28
C VAL A 122 -1.03 14.87 -1.65
N GLN A 123 -0.37 15.63 -0.77
CA GLN A 123 -0.87 16.90 -0.25
C GLN A 123 0.06 18.02 -0.70
#